data_AF-A0A7W4JWL4-F1
#
_entry.id   AF-A0A7W4JWL4-F1
#
_cell.length_a   1.000
_cell.length_b   1.000
_cell.length_c   1.000
_cell.angle_alpha   90.00
_cell.angle_beta   90.00
_cell.angle_gamma   90.00
#
_symmetry.space_group_name_H-M   'P 1'
#
loop_
_entity.id
_entity.type
_entity.pdbx_description
1 polymer ?
#
loop_
_entity_poly.entity_id
_entity_poly.type
_entity_poly.pdbx_seq_one_letter_code
_entity_poly.pdbx_strand_id
1 'polypeptide(L)' 'MVASTVKRCPHRGVALSLGTVSQGLIACAYHGWRLDGTGRCRHIPSLRPEQPVKTAPARTYPTTDRDGYV' A
#
# COMPACT_ATOMS: atom_id res chain seq x y z
N MET A 1 4.67 15.19 6.32
CA MET A 1 5.47 14.15 5.61
C MET A 1 4.51 13.21 4.93
N VAL A 2 4.55 13.18 3.60
CA VAL A 2 3.90 12.16 2.77
C VAL A 2 4.89 10.99 2.67
N ALA A 3 4.45 9.76 2.49
CA ALA A 3 5.36 8.64 2.24
C ALA A 3 5.01 8.01 0.89
N SER A 4 5.98 7.98 -0.02
CA SER A 4 5.83 7.34 -1.33
C SER A 4 6.19 5.87 -1.18
N THR A 5 5.19 4.99 -1.35
CA THR A 5 5.41 3.55 -1.31
C THR A 5 6.11 3.09 -2.59
N VAL A 6 7.08 2.18 -2.49
CA VAL A 6 7.67 1.47 -3.63
C VAL A 6 6.54 0.99 -4.51
N LYS A 7 6.69 1.19 -5.82
CA LYS A 7 5.68 0.90 -6.83
C LYS A 7 5.19 -0.55 -6.82
N ARG A 8 5.62 -1.45 -5.94
CA ARG A 8 5.37 -2.89 -5.99
C ARG A 8 4.70 -3.41 -4.71
N CYS A 9 3.65 -4.20 -4.90
CA CYS A 9 2.95 -4.90 -3.82
C CYS A 9 3.90 -5.92 -3.14
N PRO A 10 3.99 -5.95 -1.80
CA PRO A 10 4.89 -6.86 -1.07
C PRO A 10 4.46 -8.33 -1.18
N HIS A 11 3.28 -8.62 -1.72
CA HIS A 11 2.82 -9.98 -1.95
C HIS A 11 3.53 -10.65 -3.15
N ARG A 12 3.42 -10.07 -4.34
CA ARG A 12 3.95 -10.65 -5.60
C ARG A 12 4.58 -9.63 -6.55
N GLY A 13 4.91 -8.44 -6.06
CA GLY A 13 5.68 -7.45 -6.83
C GLY A 13 4.91 -6.68 -7.90
N VAL A 14 3.58 -6.86 -7.99
CA VAL A 14 2.71 -6.16 -8.97
C VAL A 14 2.73 -4.66 -8.73
N ALA A 15 2.70 -3.89 -9.81
CA ALA A 15 2.73 -2.44 -9.72
C ALA A 15 1.51 -1.88 -8.98
N LEU A 16 1.70 -1.21 -7.85
CA LEU A 16 0.63 -0.58 -7.07
C LEU A 16 -0.05 0.55 -7.84
N SER A 17 0.64 1.20 -8.79
CA SER A 17 0.07 2.22 -9.67
C SER A 17 -1.04 1.70 -10.60
N LEU A 18 -1.17 0.38 -10.75
CA LEU A 18 -2.28 -0.24 -11.48
C LEU A 18 -3.53 -0.41 -10.60
N GLY A 19 -3.40 -0.19 -9.30
CA GLY A 19 -4.46 -0.35 -8.31
C GLY A 19 -5.36 0.87 -8.18
N THR A 20 -6.20 0.84 -7.14
CA THR A 20 -7.16 1.92 -6.85
C THR A 20 -6.97 2.46 -5.45
N VAL A 21 -7.04 3.77 -5.27
CA VAL A 21 -7.00 4.40 -3.94
C VAL A 21 -8.41 4.63 -3.42
N SER A 22 -8.68 4.22 -2.19
CA SER A 22 -9.93 4.49 -1.49
C SER A 22 -9.67 4.60 0.01
N GLN A 23 -10.26 5.62 0.65
CA GLN A 23 -10.16 5.86 2.10
C GLN A 23 -8.70 5.89 2.62
N GLY A 24 -7.78 6.50 1.86
CA GLY A 24 -6.36 6.60 2.24
C GLY A 24 -5.57 5.29 2.11
N LEU A 25 -6.17 4.24 1.53
CA LEU A 25 -5.50 2.97 1.24
C LEU A 25 -5.41 2.74 -0.27
N ILE A 26 -4.30 2.17 -0.72
CA ILE A 26 -4.16 1.68 -2.08
C ILE A 26 -4.45 0.17 -2.14
N ALA A 27 -5.44 -0.21 -2.93
CA ALA A 27 -5.78 -1.60 -3.20
C ALA A 27 -4.99 -2.10 -4.42
N CYS A 28 -4.18 -3.13 -4.24
CA CYS A 28 -3.42 -3.76 -5.32
C CYS A 28 -4.35 -4.39 -6.36
N ALA A 29 -4.11 -4.12 -7.64
CA ALA A 29 -4.91 -4.62 -8.77
C ALA A 29 -4.98 -6.15 -8.89
N TYR A 30 -4.07 -6.88 -8.23
CA TYR A 30 -4.03 -8.34 -8.35
C TYR A 30 -5.00 -9.03 -7.39
N HIS A 31 -4.75 -8.95 -6.09
CA HIS A 31 -5.54 -9.65 -5.06
C HIS A 31 -6.21 -8.70 -4.08
N GLY A 32 -6.26 -7.40 -4.38
CA GLY A 32 -6.96 -6.40 -3.58
C GLY A 32 -6.36 -6.15 -2.19
N TRP A 33 -5.11 -6.55 -1.93
CA TRP A 33 -4.41 -6.18 -0.70
C TRP A 33 -4.39 -4.66 -0.56
N ARG A 34 -4.82 -4.14 0.59
CA ARG A 34 -4.93 -2.71 0.83
C ARG A 34 -3.77 -2.25 1.71
N LEU A 35 -2.99 -1.29 1.22
CA LEU A 35 -1.83 -0.75 1.91
C LEU A 35 -2.09 0.71 2.31
N ASP A 36 -1.60 1.11 3.48
CA ASP A 36 -1.57 2.53 3.88
C ASP A 36 -0.35 3.27 3.31
N GLY A 37 -0.30 4.59 3.52
CA GLY A 37 0.83 5.42 3.08
C GLY A 37 2.17 5.06 3.73
N THR A 38 2.19 4.31 4.83
CA THR A 38 3.41 3.79 5.46
C THR A 38 3.85 2.44 4.87
N GLY A 39 3.16 1.96 3.84
CA GLY A 39 3.43 0.69 3.18
C GLY A 39 2.91 -0.52 3.96
N ARG A 40 2.21 -0.35 5.08
CA ARG A 40 1.68 -1.48 5.85
C ARG A 40 0.41 -2.02 5.21
N CYS A 41 0.30 -3.34 5.10
CA CYS A 41 -0.95 -3.98 4.68
C CYS A 41 -1.98 -3.86 5.81
N ARG A 42 -3.11 -3.26 5.52
CA ARG A 42 -4.24 -3.06 6.46
C ARG A 42 -5.35 -4.07 6.24
N HIS A 43 -5.44 -4.65 5.05
CA HIS A 43 -6.51 -5.58 4.71
C HIS A 43 -6.08 -6.55 3.60
N ILE A 44 -6.37 -7.84 3.80
CA ILE A 44 -6.17 -8.91 2.83
C ILE A 44 -7.54 -9.53 2.56
N PRO A 45 -8.10 -9.40 1.34
CA PRO A 45 -9.46 -9.89 1.06
C PRO A 45 -9.69 -11.38 1.30
N SER A 46 -8.66 -12.21 1.14
CA SER A 46 -8.74 -13.67 1.36
C SER A 46 -8.52 -14.08 2.81
N LEU A 47 -8.23 -13.14 3.71
CA LEU A 47 -7.96 -13.42 5.11
C LEU A 47 -9.27 -13.38 5.89
N ARG A 48 -9.49 -14.36 6.78
CA ARG A 48 -10.68 -14.35 7.64
C ARG A 48 -10.60 -13.19 8.63
N PRO A 49 -11.74 -12.59 9.05
CA PRO A 49 -11.75 -11.41 9.92
C PRO A 49 -10.97 -11.58 11.23
N GLU A 50 -10.90 -12.80 11.76
CA GLU A 50 -10.25 -13.11 13.05
C GLU A 50 -8.74 -13.32 12.90
N GLN A 51 -8.25 -13.47 11.66
CA GLN A 51 -6.84 -13.73 11.42
C GLN A 51 -6.05 -12.41 11.33
N PRO A 52 -4.93 -12.29 12.05
CA PRO A 52 -4.10 -11.08 11.97
C PRO A 52 -3.39 -10.98 10.63
N VAL A 53 -3.30 -9.76 10.09
CA VAL A 53 -2.47 -9.46 8.92
C VAL A 53 -0.99 -9.55 9.32
N LYS A 54 -0.32 -10.63 8.90
CA LYS A 54 1.12 -10.86 9.14
C LYS A 54 1.90 -10.76 7.84
N THR A 55 2.31 -9.54 7.48
CA THR A 55 3.01 -9.26 6.21
C THR A 55 4.13 -8.25 6.42
N ALA A 56 5.22 -8.39 5.67
CA ALA A 56 6.22 -7.33 5.59
C ALA A 56 5.61 -6.06 4.97
N PRO A 57 5.94 -4.85 5.48
CA PRO A 57 5.53 -3.62 4.84
C PRO A 57 6.18 -3.50 3.47
N ALA A 58 5.49 -2.85 2.54
CA ALA A 58 6.13 -2.33 1.35
C ALA A 58 7.18 -1.29 1.74
N ARG A 59 8.29 -1.25 1.01
CA ARG A 59 9.30 -0.20 1.19
C ARG A 59 8.65 1.16 0.91
N THR A 60 8.99 2.18 1.69
CA THR A 60 8.53 3.56 1.49
C THR A 60 9.71 4.52 1.48
N TYR A 61 9.52 5.68 0.86
CA TYR A 61 10.44 6.80 0.89
C TYR A 61 9.75 8.00 1.55
N PRO A 62 10.42 8.71 2.47
CA PRO A 62 9.92 10.00 2.94
C PRO A 62 9.73 10.95 1.77
N THR A 63 8.61 11.63 1.76
CA THR A 63 8.20 12.54 0.69
C THR A 63 7.56 13.78 1.33
N THR A 64 7.67 14.93 0.69
CA THR A 64 6.98 16.14 1.14
C THR A 64 6.54 16.92 -0.07
N ASP A 65 5.39 17.54 0.04
CA ASP A 65 5.07 18.64 -0.86
C ASP A 65 5.96 19.84 -0.50
N ARG A 66 6.48 20.53 -1.51
CA ARG A 66 7.19 21.80 -1.40
C ARG A 66 6.96 22.60 -2.67
N ASP A 67 6.40 23.80 -2.52
CA ASP A 67 6.18 24.74 -3.62
C ASP A 67 5.36 24.15 -4.79
N GLY A 68 4.46 23.20 -4.50
CA GLY A 68 3.63 22.49 -5.49
C GLY A 68 4.29 21.26 -6.14
N TYR A 69 5.45 20.84 -5.66
CA TYR A 69 6.18 19.65 -6.12
C TYR A 69 6.28 18.59 -5.02
N VAL A 70 6.31 17.32 -5.44
CA VAL A 70 6.39 16.12 -4.58
C VAL A 70 7.60 15.27 -4.97
#